data_AF-A0A217EIC6-F1
#
_entry.id   AF-A0A217EIC6-F1
#
_cell.length_a   1.000
_cell.length_b   1.000
_cell.length_c   1.000
_cell.angle_alpha   90.00
_cell.angle_beta   90.00
_cell.angle_gamma   90.00
#
_symmetry.space_group_name_H-M   'P 1'
#
loop_
_entity.id
_entity.type
_entity.pdbx_description
1 polymer ?
#
loop_
_entity_poly.entity_id
_entity_poly.type
_entity_poly.pdbx_seq_one_letter_code
_entity_poly.pdbx_strand_id
1 'polypeptide(L)'
;MRIATVANIEEAIDLAEDFKRQGKYNWFRGQECTDWLPSSSLERKLRGGSNIEELNEEVIRFLHWANRIPELAYLNDPSNEHALYAILQHYGYPTSYIDFTTEPSVAGFFASDTNKNPVRGTVSAIFCLNTKDLVKFYEENLNFFNKHMGENLKVEPVTVDVSNLWRLQAQHGHFLNTNHPWYEIYSVDKIEFPWTGPAAYPQRDQIYPPQKSHLEHLLDEFQCLERRRKGKLNMDELIKKSVNIVEIPYLSNSLRYEESNFSVIPTLLNSWGGKTLSNWFIERREQFHIVTGKAFDIKVRYMSGAPAPHLQIKNAFRSALLGNSDLRTYAVNWKIIGLEKQLDYERYLKAIQSAWNGMRNLPYHDDDIAIAMEAITQLFLIGNCNSPLGPIMSDAFSKWVSDAHEVEFGSDEVNTISRAYCSSNFLMQCLDSRWKKTCKDQEIVSSAFKALDACSKPNYIFDFDKFVKLFAHQIIPAQLASGRPLILFNPARLDFFGNP
;
A
#
# COMPACT_ATOMS: atom_id res chain seq x y z
N MET A 1 14.53 -28.17 -26.10
CA MET A 1 14.72 -27.85 -24.66
C MET A 1 16.07 -28.40 -24.20
N ARG A 2 16.97 -27.53 -23.74
CA ARG A 2 18.20 -27.91 -23.04
C ARG A 2 17.95 -27.81 -21.53
N ILE A 3 18.23 -28.89 -20.82
CA ILE A 3 18.25 -28.93 -19.36
C ILE A 3 19.71 -28.97 -18.93
N ALA A 4 20.13 -27.98 -18.14
CA ALA A 4 21.37 -28.05 -17.38
C ALA A 4 21.04 -28.46 -15.94
N THR A 5 21.89 -29.27 -15.32
CA THR A 5 21.71 -29.68 -13.91
C THR A 5 22.94 -29.27 -13.11
N VAL A 6 22.72 -28.66 -11.96
CA VAL A 6 23.78 -28.19 -11.04
C VAL A 6 23.47 -28.61 -9.60
N ALA A 7 24.43 -28.44 -8.69
CA ALA A 7 24.32 -29.05 -7.36
C ALA A 7 23.45 -28.26 -6.38
N ASN A 8 23.27 -26.95 -6.57
CA ASN A 8 22.58 -26.07 -5.64
C ASN A 8 22.15 -24.75 -6.32
N ILE A 9 21.46 -23.89 -5.55
CA ILE A 9 20.94 -22.62 -6.05
C ILE A 9 22.04 -21.63 -6.47
N GLU A 10 23.16 -21.58 -5.76
CA GLU A 10 24.23 -20.62 -6.05
C GLU A 10 24.90 -20.96 -7.39
N GLU A 11 25.18 -22.24 -7.64
CA GLU A 11 25.68 -22.69 -8.95
C GLU A 11 24.67 -22.43 -10.08
N ALA A 12 23.37 -22.49 -9.80
CA ALA A 12 22.34 -22.19 -10.78
C ALA A 12 22.30 -20.69 -11.14
N ILE A 13 22.45 -19.82 -10.13
CA ILE A 13 22.56 -18.38 -10.31
C ILE A 13 23.82 -18.05 -11.12
N ASP A 14 24.98 -18.60 -10.75
CA ASP A 14 26.25 -18.37 -11.45
C ASP A 14 26.20 -18.78 -12.92
N LEU A 15 25.62 -19.95 -13.21
CA LEU A 15 25.44 -20.43 -14.59
C LEU A 15 24.48 -19.54 -15.39
N ALA A 16 23.39 -19.07 -14.76
CA ALA A 16 22.45 -18.15 -15.39
C ALA A 16 23.10 -16.78 -15.67
N GLU A 17 23.94 -16.28 -14.77
CA GLU A 17 24.75 -15.07 -14.99
C GLU A 17 25.75 -15.25 -16.14
N ASP A 18 26.41 -16.40 -16.23
CA ASP A 18 27.27 -16.73 -17.37
C ASP A 18 26.51 -16.72 -18.69
N PHE A 19 25.32 -17.32 -18.73
CA PHE A 19 24.49 -17.27 -19.93
C PHE A 19 24.01 -15.86 -20.27
N LYS A 20 23.70 -15.02 -19.27
CA LYS A 20 23.37 -13.59 -19.45
C LYS A 20 24.56 -12.85 -20.05
N ARG A 21 25.76 -13.01 -19.49
CA ARG A 21 27.01 -12.38 -19.96
C ARG A 21 27.37 -12.77 -21.39
N GLN A 22 27.11 -14.02 -21.77
CA GLN A 22 27.32 -14.53 -23.13
C GLN A 22 26.25 -14.04 -24.11
N GLY A 23 25.22 -13.31 -23.66
CA GLY A 23 24.10 -12.85 -24.48
C GLY A 23 23.18 -13.98 -24.93
N LYS A 24 23.23 -15.15 -24.29
CA LYS A 24 22.46 -16.33 -24.67
C LYS A 24 21.00 -16.22 -24.26
N TYR A 25 20.74 -15.70 -23.06
CA TYR A 25 19.42 -15.42 -22.52
C TYR A 25 19.41 -14.03 -21.88
N ASN A 26 18.25 -13.40 -21.83
CA ASN A 26 18.10 -12.06 -21.26
C ASN A 26 17.06 -11.99 -20.14
N TRP A 27 16.12 -12.93 -20.07
CA TRP A 27 15.10 -13.01 -19.04
C TRP A 27 15.13 -14.35 -18.31
N PHE A 28 14.85 -14.32 -17.01
CA PHE A 28 14.94 -15.44 -16.09
C PHE A 28 13.67 -15.55 -15.24
N ARG A 29 13.28 -16.77 -14.88
CA ARG A 29 12.15 -17.01 -13.96
C ARG A 29 12.48 -18.15 -13.02
N GLY A 30 12.38 -17.89 -11.72
CA GLY A 30 12.51 -18.91 -10.69
C GLY A 30 11.22 -19.70 -10.47
N GLN A 31 11.36 -20.99 -10.23
CA GLN A 31 10.27 -21.83 -9.71
C GLN A 31 10.79 -22.82 -8.67
N GLU A 32 10.06 -22.92 -7.56
CA GLU A 32 10.32 -23.86 -6.47
C GLU A 32 10.31 -25.32 -6.95
N CYS A 33 9.42 -25.65 -7.90
CA CYS A 33 9.29 -26.99 -8.45
C CYS A 33 9.33 -26.97 -9.97
N THR A 34 10.24 -27.73 -10.57
CA THR A 34 10.45 -27.84 -12.02
C THR A 34 9.27 -28.47 -12.76
N ASP A 35 8.41 -29.21 -12.05
CA ASP A 35 7.20 -29.83 -12.61
C ASP A 35 6.06 -28.82 -12.82
N TRP A 36 6.17 -27.62 -12.24
CA TRP A 36 5.15 -26.60 -12.41
C TRP A 36 5.27 -25.94 -13.78
N LEU A 37 4.19 -25.98 -14.55
CA LEU A 37 4.14 -25.32 -15.84
C LEU A 37 4.28 -23.80 -15.65
N PRO A 38 5.08 -23.09 -16.48
CA PRO A 38 5.23 -21.64 -16.43
C PRO A 38 4.00 -20.95 -17.04
N SER A 39 2.85 -21.21 -16.44
CA SER A 39 1.52 -20.72 -16.79
C SER A 39 1.25 -19.35 -16.16
N SER A 40 0.32 -18.60 -16.74
CA SER A 40 -0.16 -17.34 -16.16
C SER A 40 -1.08 -17.60 -14.95
N SER A 41 -1.28 -16.59 -14.09
CA SER A 41 -2.19 -16.72 -12.95
C SER A 41 -3.66 -16.86 -13.40
N LEU A 42 -4.03 -16.22 -14.52
CA LEU A 42 -5.32 -16.38 -15.18
C LEU A 42 -5.54 -17.81 -15.66
N GLU A 43 -4.57 -18.38 -16.38
CA GLU A 43 -4.65 -19.76 -16.87
C GLU A 43 -4.85 -20.76 -15.72
N ARG A 44 -4.08 -20.62 -14.62
CA ARG A 44 -4.26 -21.47 -13.43
C ARG A 44 -5.64 -21.36 -12.81
N LYS A 45 -6.20 -20.16 -12.75
CA LYS A 45 -7.54 -19.91 -12.19
C LYS A 45 -8.64 -20.52 -13.06
N LEU A 46 -8.55 -20.36 -14.38
CA LEU A 46 -9.50 -20.97 -15.32
C LEU A 46 -9.44 -22.49 -15.27
N ARG A 47 -8.25 -23.09 -15.23
CA ARG A 47 -8.08 -24.55 -15.02
C ARG A 47 -8.66 -25.02 -13.68
N GLY A 48 -8.65 -24.16 -12.67
CA GLY A 48 -9.26 -24.39 -11.36
C GLY A 48 -10.78 -24.16 -11.31
N GLY A 49 -11.43 -23.86 -12.44
CA GLY A 49 -12.88 -23.67 -12.52
C GLY A 49 -13.38 -22.25 -12.20
N SER A 50 -12.49 -21.26 -12.12
CA SER A 50 -12.92 -19.85 -12.00
C SER A 50 -13.61 -19.39 -13.28
N ASN A 51 -14.62 -18.53 -13.10
CA ASN A 51 -15.39 -17.94 -14.18
C ASN A 51 -14.69 -16.66 -14.71
N ILE A 52 -14.60 -16.48 -16.03
CA ILE A 52 -13.91 -15.34 -16.64
C ILE A 52 -14.68 -14.02 -16.46
N GLU A 53 -16.01 -14.07 -16.45
CA GLU A 53 -16.86 -12.91 -16.19
C GLU A 53 -16.64 -12.36 -14.77
N GLU A 54 -16.53 -13.21 -13.75
CA GLU A 54 -16.22 -12.79 -12.37
C GLU A 54 -14.86 -12.09 -12.26
N LEU A 55 -13.85 -12.59 -12.98
CA LEU A 55 -12.52 -11.98 -13.03
C LEU A 55 -12.55 -10.62 -13.74
N ASN A 56 -13.33 -10.51 -14.83
CA ASN A 56 -13.51 -9.24 -15.54
C ASN A 56 -14.22 -8.19 -14.68
N GLU A 57 -15.22 -8.59 -13.89
CA GLU A 57 -15.89 -7.67 -12.95
C GLU A 57 -14.92 -7.12 -11.90
N GLU A 58 -13.98 -7.95 -11.41
CA GLU A 58 -12.92 -7.54 -10.50
C GLU A 58 -12.01 -6.45 -11.11
N VAL A 59 -11.61 -6.63 -12.37
CA VAL A 59 -10.82 -5.63 -13.12
C VAL A 59 -11.61 -4.35 -13.39
N ILE A 60 -12.88 -4.45 -13.77
CA ILE A 60 -13.75 -3.28 -14.00
C ILE A 60 -13.91 -2.45 -12.73
N ARG A 61 -14.09 -3.09 -11.56
CA ARG A 61 -14.17 -2.37 -10.28
C ARG A 61 -12.86 -1.65 -9.96
N PHE A 62 -11.72 -2.29 -10.23
CA PHE A 62 -10.41 -1.63 -10.08
C PHE A 62 -10.32 -0.39 -10.98
N LEU A 63 -10.64 -0.50 -12.27
CA LEU A 63 -10.59 0.63 -13.21
C LEU A 63 -11.52 1.77 -12.80
N HIS A 64 -12.75 1.46 -12.38
CA HIS A 64 -13.68 2.47 -11.87
C HIS A 64 -13.17 3.17 -10.61
N TRP A 65 -12.45 2.48 -9.74
CA TRP A 65 -11.80 3.10 -8.59
C TRP A 65 -10.58 3.93 -9.04
N ALA A 66 -9.70 3.38 -9.87
CA ALA A 66 -8.51 4.04 -10.38
C ALA A 66 -8.83 5.35 -11.14
N ASN A 67 -9.93 5.39 -11.91
CA ASN A 67 -10.39 6.60 -12.61
C ASN A 67 -10.71 7.76 -11.66
N ARG A 68 -11.07 7.46 -10.41
CA ARG A 68 -11.41 8.47 -9.39
C ARG A 68 -10.19 8.94 -8.61
N ILE A 69 -9.03 8.32 -8.82
CA ILE A 69 -7.77 8.68 -8.21
C ILE A 69 -6.92 9.41 -9.27
N PRO A 70 -6.66 10.73 -9.13
CA PRO A 70 -5.91 11.49 -10.14
C PRO A 70 -4.57 10.86 -10.52
N GLU A 71 -3.88 10.24 -9.56
CA GLU A 71 -2.59 9.56 -9.79
C GLU A 71 -2.68 8.30 -10.65
N LEU A 72 -3.87 7.70 -10.75
CA LEU A 72 -4.12 6.44 -11.46
C LEU A 72 -5.04 6.59 -12.67
N ALA A 73 -5.63 7.77 -12.89
CA ALA A 73 -6.55 8.02 -14.00
C ALA A 73 -5.93 7.72 -15.38
N TYR A 74 -4.60 7.82 -15.51
CA TYR A 74 -3.87 7.48 -16.74
C TYR A 74 -4.02 6.00 -17.16
N LEU A 75 -4.36 5.10 -16.23
CA LEU A 75 -4.56 3.67 -16.50
C LEU A 75 -5.78 3.39 -17.39
N ASN A 76 -6.69 4.36 -17.57
CA ASN A 76 -7.81 4.22 -18.50
C ASN A 76 -7.42 4.38 -19.97
N ASP A 77 -6.25 4.96 -20.25
CA ASP A 77 -5.73 5.02 -21.61
C ASP A 77 -5.24 3.62 -22.02
N PRO A 78 -5.76 3.04 -23.12
CA PRO A 78 -5.33 1.72 -23.61
C PRO A 78 -3.82 1.62 -23.88
N SER A 79 -3.13 2.74 -24.13
CA SER A 79 -1.67 2.75 -24.27
C SER A 79 -0.93 2.37 -22.97
N ASN A 80 -1.61 2.43 -21.82
CA ASN A 80 -1.09 2.05 -20.51
C ASN A 80 -1.55 0.65 -20.05
N GLU A 81 -2.06 -0.19 -20.96
CA GLU A 81 -2.53 -1.56 -20.66
C GLU A 81 -1.49 -2.36 -19.86
N HIS A 82 -0.21 -2.34 -20.26
CA HIS A 82 0.84 -3.07 -19.55
C HIS A 82 1.07 -2.56 -18.12
N ALA A 83 0.95 -1.25 -17.89
CA ALA A 83 1.05 -0.68 -16.56
C ALA A 83 -0.11 -1.11 -15.67
N LEU A 84 -1.34 -1.13 -16.23
CA LEU A 84 -2.52 -1.65 -15.57
C LEU A 84 -2.32 -3.10 -15.14
N TYR A 85 -1.91 -3.98 -16.05
CA TYR A 85 -1.73 -5.40 -15.72
C TYR A 85 -0.55 -5.67 -14.77
N ALA A 86 0.52 -4.89 -14.85
CA ALA A 86 1.60 -4.96 -13.88
C ALA A 86 1.12 -4.60 -12.46
N ILE A 87 0.27 -3.58 -12.33
CA ILE A 87 -0.38 -3.24 -11.06
C ILE A 87 -1.31 -4.37 -10.63
N LEU A 88 -2.24 -4.81 -11.47
CA LEU A 88 -3.18 -5.89 -11.14
C LEU A 88 -2.45 -7.15 -10.64
N GLN A 89 -1.38 -7.58 -11.34
CA GLN A 89 -0.59 -8.74 -10.97
C GLN A 89 0.13 -8.57 -9.63
N HIS A 90 0.72 -7.39 -9.39
CA HIS A 90 1.32 -7.07 -8.09
C HIS A 90 0.30 -7.25 -6.95
N TYR A 91 -0.96 -6.87 -7.19
CA TYR A 91 -2.06 -6.92 -6.22
C TYR A 91 -2.80 -8.26 -6.17
N GLY A 92 -2.29 -9.28 -6.87
CA GLY A 92 -2.78 -10.67 -6.79
C GLY A 92 -3.97 -10.97 -7.69
N TYR A 93 -4.32 -10.06 -8.61
CA TYR A 93 -5.33 -10.33 -9.62
C TYR A 93 -4.80 -11.36 -10.64
N PRO A 94 -5.63 -12.32 -11.07
CA PRO A 94 -5.26 -13.23 -12.15
C PRO A 94 -5.09 -12.47 -13.47
N THR A 95 -3.93 -12.59 -14.10
CA THR A 95 -3.58 -11.93 -15.37
C THR A 95 -3.02 -12.94 -16.37
N SER A 96 -3.03 -12.58 -17.66
CA SER A 96 -2.36 -13.31 -18.74
C SER A 96 -0.83 -13.12 -18.75
N TYR A 97 -0.29 -12.41 -17.77
CA TYR A 97 1.10 -11.99 -17.71
C TYR A 97 1.88 -12.94 -16.79
N ILE A 98 3.04 -13.38 -17.25
CA ILE A 98 3.91 -14.33 -16.55
C ILE A 98 5.16 -13.58 -16.11
N ASP A 99 5.47 -13.59 -14.81
CA ASP A 99 6.62 -12.85 -14.27
C ASP A 99 7.95 -13.44 -14.75
N PHE A 100 8.81 -12.57 -15.24
CA PHE A 100 10.23 -12.79 -15.49
C PHE A 100 11.01 -11.67 -14.81
N THR A 101 12.32 -11.84 -14.71
CA THR A 101 13.26 -10.83 -14.26
C THR A 101 14.46 -10.80 -15.18
N THR A 102 15.14 -9.67 -15.29
CA THR A 102 16.44 -9.61 -15.96
C THR A 102 17.57 -10.11 -15.07
N GLU A 103 17.34 -10.29 -13.77
CA GLU A 103 18.38 -10.62 -12.80
C GLU A 103 18.32 -12.09 -12.38
N PRO A 104 19.33 -12.92 -12.76
CA PRO A 104 19.45 -14.30 -12.33
C PRO A 104 19.33 -14.53 -10.82
N SER A 105 19.92 -13.63 -10.01
CA SER A 105 19.82 -13.71 -8.54
C SER A 105 18.38 -13.54 -8.03
N VAL A 106 17.58 -12.66 -8.65
CA VAL A 106 16.15 -12.51 -8.34
C VAL A 106 15.36 -13.76 -8.75
N ALA A 107 15.68 -14.35 -9.91
CA ALA A 107 15.09 -15.63 -10.30
C ALA A 107 15.45 -16.74 -9.31
N GLY A 108 16.71 -16.80 -8.87
CA GLY A 108 17.17 -17.74 -7.86
C GLY A 108 16.47 -17.57 -6.51
N PHE A 109 16.24 -16.33 -6.08
CA PHE A 109 15.40 -16.02 -4.93
C PHE A 109 14.00 -16.63 -5.09
N PHE A 110 13.29 -16.39 -6.19
CA PHE A 110 11.94 -16.96 -6.39
C PHE A 110 11.92 -18.49 -6.54
N ALA A 111 13.01 -19.10 -6.98
CA ALA A 111 13.14 -20.54 -7.04
C ALA A 111 13.37 -21.19 -5.66
N SER A 112 13.72 -20.40 -4.63
CA SER A 112 14.09 -20.90 -3.31
C SER A 112 13.29 -20.29 -2.15
N ASP A 113 12.58 -19.18 -2.35
CA ASP A 113 11.74 -18.49 -1.36
C ASP A 113 10.41 -19.23 -1.18
N THR A 114 10.32 -20.00 -0.10
CA THR A 114 9.16 -20.86 0.18
C THR A 114 8.53 -20.51 1.53
N ASN A 115 7.20 -20.48 1.59
CA ASN A 115 6.49 -20.31 2.87
C ASN A 115 6.55 -21.56 3.76
N LYS A 116 6.85 -22.72 3.18
CA LYS A 116 7.01 -24.01 3.86
C LYS A 116 8.15 -24.75 3.18
N ASN A 117 9.00 -25.41 3.97
CA ASN A 117 10.08 -26.22 3.41
C ASN A 117 9.51 -27.22 2.39
N PRO A 118 10.05 -27.28 1.17
CA PRO A 118 9.63 -28.22 0.16
C PRO A 118 9.76 -29.67 0.62
N VAL A 119 9.05 -30.56 -0.07
CA VAL A 119 9.20 -32.00 0.14
C VAL A 119 10.65 -32.39 -0.17
N ARG A 120 11.21 -33.30 0.61
CA ARG A 120 12.58 -33.79 0.38
C ARG A 120 12.70 -34.32 -1.05
N GLY A 121 13.69 -33.82 -1.78
CA GLY A 121 13.91 -34.19 -3.19
C GLY A 121 13.21 -33.30 -4.21
N THR A 122 12.53 -32.22 -3.79
CA THR A 122 12.06 -31.19 -4.71
C THR A 122 13.22 -30.64 -5.54
N VAL A 123 13.02 -30.65 -6.86
CA VAL A 123 13.93 -30.06 -7.84
C VAL A 123 13.35 -28.71 -8.24
N SER A 124 14.11 -27.65 -7.97
CA SER A 124 13.80 -26.29 -8.36
C SER A 124 14.42 -25.95 -9.71
N ALA A 125 13.96 -24.87 -10.33
CA ALA A 125 14.44 -24.47 -11.64
C ALA A 125 14.54 -22.95 -11.83
N ILE A 126 15.53 -22.54 -12.62
CA ILE A 126 15.58 -21.22 -13.27
C ILE A 126 15.33 -21.42 -14.77
N PHE A 127 14.20 -20.92 -15.25
CA PHE A 127 13.89 -20.84 -16.68
C PHE A 127 14.68 -19.70 -17.31
N CYS A 128 15.27 -19.97 -18.47
CA CYS A 128 16.15 -19.07 -19.20
C CYS A 128 15.53 -18.76 -20.56
N LEU A 129 15.08 -17.52 -20.76
CA LEU A 129 14.38 -17.09 -21.96
C LEU A 129 15.24 -16.12 -22.77
N ASN A 130 15.36 -16.41 -24.07
CA ASN A 130 15.84 -15.46 -25.06
C ASN A 130 14.61 -14.84 -25.74
N THR A 131 14.30 -13.59 -25.42
CA THR A 131 13.06 -12.97 -25.89
C THR A 131 13.07 -12.70 -27.39
N LYS A 132 14.26 -12.44 -27.98
CA LYS A 132 14.40 -12.25 -29.43
C LYS A 132 14.16 -13.55 -30.18
N ASP A 133 14.69 -14.66 -29.66
CA ASP A 133 14.47 -15.99 -30.23
C ASP A 133 12.99 -16.39 -30.14
N LEU A 134 12.34 -16.15 -29.00
CA LEU A 134 10.91 -16.39 -28.82
C LEU A 134 10.07 -15.63 -29.84
N VAL A 135 10.27 -14.31 -29.95
CA VAL A 135 9.49 -13.48 -30.89
C VAL A 135 9.72 -13.96 -32.33
N LYS A 136 10.98 -14.18 -32.71
CA LYS A 136 11.34 -14.70 -34.04
C LYS A 136 10.66 -16.04 -34.33
N PHE A 137 10.66 -16.97 -33.36
CA PHE A 137 9.99 -18.25 -33.50
C PHE A 137 8.49 -18.08 -33.81
N TYR A 138 7.80 -17.17 -33.13
CA TYR A 138 6.38 -16.93 -33.40
C TYR A 138 6.13 -16.26 -34.75
N GLU A 139 6.96 -15.29 -35.14
CA GLU A 139 6.89 -14.64 -36.45
C GLU A 139 7.08 -15.63 -37.60
N GLU A 140 8.07 -16.52 -37.51
CA GLU A 140 8.38 -17.53 -38.52
C GLU A 140 7.27 -18.59 -38.65
N ASN A 141 6.53 -18.85 -37.57
CA ASN A 141 5.48 -19.87 -37.52
C ASN A 141 4.04 -19.29 -37.58
N LEU A 142 3.89 -17.99 -37.78
CA LEU A 142 2.59 -17.29 -37.77
C LEU A 142 1.57 -17.94 -38.72
N ASN A 143 1.98 -18.28 -39.94
CA ASN A 143 1.12 -18.93 -40.93
C ASN A 143 0.65 -20.31 -40.47
N PHE A 144 1.50 -21.07 -39.79
CA PHE A 144 1.15 -22.37 -39.25
C PHE A 144 0.11 -22.24 -38.13
N PHE A 145 0.32 -21.30 -37.21
CA PHE A 145 -0.61 -21.03 -36.10
C PHE A 145 -1.96 -20.54 -36.60
N ASN A 146 -2.00 -19.56 -37.50
CA ASN A 146 -3.24 -19.03 -38.07
C ASN A 146 -4.06 -20.12 -38.79
N LYS A 147 -3.39 -21.08 -39.44
CA LYS A 147 -4.05 -22.15 -40.19
C LYS A 147 -4.58 -23.28 -39.30
N HIS A 148 -3.90 -23.63 -38.22
CA HIS A 148 -4.20 -24.86 -37.45
C HIS A 148 -4.73 -24.61 -36.04
N MET A 149 -4.50 -23.43 -35.46
CA MET A 149 -4.95 -23.11 -34.11
C MET A 149 -6.13 -22.15 -34.08
N GLY A 150 -6.50 -21.54 -35.22
CA GLY A 150 -7.73 -20.76 -35.37
C GLY A 150 -7.81 -19.45 -34.56
N GLU A 151 -6.84 -19.20 -33.69
CA GLU A 151 -6.75 -18.04 -32.82
C GLU A 151 -5.47 -17.25 -33.12
N ASN A 152 -5.55 -15.92 -32.99
CA ASN A 152 -4.38 -15.06 -32.98
C ASN A 152 -3.61 -15.31 -31.68
N LEU A 153 -2.69 -16.27 -31.71
CA LEU A 153 -1.80 -16.55 -30.58
C LEU A 153 -1.00 -15.30 -30.25
N LYS A 154 -1.19 -14.78 -29.04
CA LYS A 154 -0.46 -13.63 -28.51
C LYS A 154 0.74 -14.14 -27.71
N VAL A 155 1.92 -13.64 -28.07
CA VAL A 155 3.13 -13.74 -27.26
C VAL A 155 3.83 -12.39 -27.32
N GLU A 156 4.12 -11.82 -26.17
CA GLU A 156 4.66 -10.47 -26.13
C GLU A 156 5.57 -10.33 -24.91
N PRO A 157 6.89 -10.19 -25.12
CA PRO A 157 7.80 -9.74 -24.09
C PRO A 157 7.52 -8.27 -23.74
N VAL A 158 6.93 -8.04 -22.58
CA VAL A 158 6.60 -6.71 -22.02
C VAL A 158 7.66 -6.26 -21.01
N THR A 159 8.18 -5.06 -21.23
CA THR A 159 8.96 -4.30 -20.23
C THR A 159 8.15 -3.08 -19.84
N VAL A 160 7.90 -2.88 -18.56
CA VAL A 160 7.11 -1.75 -18.07
C VAL A 160 7.74 -1.19 -16.81
N ASP A 161 7.82 0.15 -16.74
CA ASP A 161 8.20 0.87 -15.53
C ASP A 161 6.99 1.64 -15.02
N VAL A 162 6.37 1.10 -13.98
CA VAL A 162 5.29 1.78 -13.27
C VAL A 162 5.91 2.61 -12.16
N SER A 163 5.86 3.94 -12.32
CA SER A 163 6.34 4.87 -11.30
C SER A 163 5.73 4.54 -9.94
N ASN A 164 6.56 4.56 -8.89
CA ASN A 164 6.16 4.22 -7.52
C ASN A 164 5.70 2.76 -7.31
N LEU A 165 5.76 1.84 -8.28
CA LEU A 165 5.51 0.41 -8.00
C LEU A 165 6.81 -0.27 -7.56
N TRP A 166 7.26 0.05 -6.34
CA TRP A 166 8.61 -0.29 -5.87
C TRP A 166 8.89 -1.78 -5.83
N ARG A 167 7.94 -2.63 -5.46
CA ARG A 167 8.15 -4.09 -5.54
C ARG A 167 8.47 -4.56 -6.96
N LEU A 168 7.83 -3.98 -7.98
CA LEU A 168 8.13 -4.34 -9.38
C LEU A 168 9.57 -3.92 -9.75
N GLN A 169 9.95 -2.71 -9.36
CA GLN A 169 11.29 -2.16 -9.61
C GLN A 169 12.38 -2.93 -8.86
N ALA A 170 12.13 -3.32 -7.62
CA ALA A 170 13.02 -4.12 -6.79
C ALA A 170 13.26 -5.53 -7.37
N GLN A 171 12.24 -6.09 -8.01
CA GLN A 171 12.28 -7.41 -8.64
C GLN A 171 12.86 -7.38 -10.06
N HIS A 172 13.17 -6.20 -10.60
CA HIS A 172 13.51 -6.01 -12.01
C HIS A 172 12.48 -6.70 -12.92
N GLY A 173 11.20 -6.55 -12.56
CA GLY A 173 10.11 -7.34 -13.12
C GLY A 173 9.87 -7.05 -14.59
N HIS A 174 9.78 -8.12 -15.36
CA HIS A 174 9.40 -8.15 -16.77
C HIS A 174 8.27 -9.16 -16.92
N PHE A 175 7.53 -9.09 -18.03
CA PHE A 175 6.40 -9.98 -18.21
C PHE A 175 6.37 -10.60 -19.59
N LEU A 176 6.00 -11.87 -19.65
CA LEU A 176 5.54 -12.49 -20.88
C LEU A 176 4.01 -12.45 -20.90
N ASN A 177 3.42 -11.64 -21.78
CA ASN A 177 1.98 -11.60 -21.98
C ASN A 177 1.58 -12.64 -23.03
N THR A 178 0.73 -13.58 -22.66
CA THR A 178 0.28 -14.64 -23.57
C THR A 178 -1.16 -15.09 -23.29
N ASN A 179 -1.89 -15.43 -24.35
CA ASN A 179 -3.27 -15.92 -24.29
C ASN A 179 -3.39 -17.45 -24.42
N HIS A 180 -2.28 -18.18 -24.43
CA HIS A 180 -2.27 -19.63 -24.65
C HIS A 180 -1.16 -20.31 -23.82
N PRO A 181 -1.17 -21.65 -23.71
CA PRO A 181 -0.10 -22.44 -23.08
C PRO A 181 1.23 -22.38 -23.89
N TRP A 182 1.91 -21.24 -23.87
CA TRP A 182 3.12 -20.97 -24.68
C TRP A 182 4.21 -22.03 -24.51
N TYR A 183 4.32 -22.63 -23.33
CA TYR A 183 5.28 -23.68 -22.98
C TYR A 183 5.02 -25.03 -23.66
N GLU A 184 3.84 -25.24 -24.27
CA GLU A 184 3.55 -26.42 -25.09
C GLU A 184 4.06 -26.25 -26.53
N ILE A 185 4.25 -25.00 -26.97
CA ILE A 185 4.62 -24.64 -28.34
C ILE A 185 6.12 -24.27 -28.41
N TYR A 186 6.61 -23.53 -27.42
CA TYR A 186 7.99 -23.07 -27.33
C TYR A 186 8.74 -23.76 -26.19
N SER A 187 9.85 -24.42 -26.54
CA SER A 187 10.72 -25.10 -25.59
C SER A 187 11.69 -24.13 -24.90
N VAL A 188 11.32 -23.62 -23.73
CA VAL A 188 12.20 -22.78 -22.90
C VAL A 188 13.29 -23.62 -22.21
N ASP A 189 14.54 -23.14 -22.24
CA ASP A 189 15.65 -23.81 -21.57
C ASP A 189 15.59 -23.58 -20.05
N LYS A 190 16.09 -24.53 -19.25
CA LYS A 190 16.08 -24.42 -17.79
C LYS A 190 17.34 -24.98 -17.13
N ILE A 191 17.68 -24.43 -15.98
CA ILE A 191 18.72 -24.92 -15.07
C ILE A 191 18.01 -25.54 -13.86
N GLU A 192 18.23 -26.83 -13.63
CA GLU A 192 17.63 -27.60 -12.54
C GLU A 192 18.64 -27.83 -11.41
N PHE A 193 18.16 -27.76 -10.17
CA PHE A 193 18.97 -27.99 -8.99
C PHE A 193 18.10 -28.50 -7.84
N PRO A 194 18.64 -29.30 -6.91
CA PRO A 194 17.91 -29.70 -5.71
C PRO A 194 17.70 -28.49 -4.79
N TRP A 195 16.52 -28.37 -4.19
CA TRP A 195 16.28 -27.35 -3.18
C TRP A 195 17.17 -27.59 -1.95
N THR A 196 18.02 -26.61 -1.62
CA THR A 196 19.03 -26.70 -0.54
C THR A 196 18.87 -25.62 0.53
N GLY A 197 17.89 -24.72 0.36
CA GLY A 197 17.65 -23.56 1.22
C GLY A 197 17.40 -22.29 0.40
N PRO A 198 17.11 -21.16 1.06
CA PRO A 198 16.99 -19.86 0.40
C PRO A 198 18.34 -19.44 -0.20
N ALA A 199 18.29 -18.73 -1.34
CA ALA A 199 19.45 -18.08 -1.92
C ALA A 199 20.11 -17.11 -0.92
N ALA A 200 21.44 -17.01 -0.95
CA ALA A 200 22.18 -16.08 -0.08
C ALA A 200 21.89 -14.60 -0.42
N TYR A 201 21.56 -14.32 -1.68
CA TYR A 201 21.25 -12.98 -2.18
C TYR A 201 20.27 -13.05 -3.37
N PRO A 202 19.35 -12.08 -3.53
CA PRO A 202 19.05 -10.97 -2.61
C PRO A 202 18.28 -11.41 -1.35
N GLN A 203 18.33 -10.57 -0.32
CA GLN A 203 17.53 -10.78 0.90
C GLN A 203 16.05 -10.50 0.64
N ARG A 204 15.17 -11.10 1.46
CA ARG A 204 13.72 -11.00 1.31
C ARG A 204 13.21 -9.56 1.33
N ASP A 205 13.81 -8.69 2.15
CA ASP A 205 13.45 -7.26 2.26
C ASP A 205 13.91 -6.43 1.05
N GLN A 206 14.87 -6.92 0.27
CA GLN A 206 15.25 -6.31 -1.01
C GLN A 206 14.27 -6.70 -2.14
N ILE A 207 13.59 -7.84 -2.01
CA ILE A 207 12.57 -8.31 -2.98
C ILE A 207 11.15 -7.85 -2.60
N TYR A 208 10.89 -7.76 -1.29
CA TYR A 208 9.66 -7.27 -0.69
C TYR A 208 10.00 -6.12 0.25
N PRO A 209 10.19 -4.91 -0.30
CA PRO A 209 10.54 -3.73 0.48
C PRO A 209 9.61 -3.54 1.68
N PRO A 210 10.14 -3.37 2.90
CA PRO A 210 9.31 -3.06 4.07
C PRO A 210 8.72 -1.64 3.96
N GLN A 211 9.36 -0.77 3.18
CA GLN A 211 8.84 0.54 2.81
C GLN A 211 7.85 0.43 1.65
N LYS A 212 6.80 1.25 1.68
CA LYS A 212 5.83 1.40 0.60
C LYS A 212 5.92 2.79 -0.01
N SER A 213 5.71 2.86 -1.31
CA SER A 213 5.53 4.13 -2.01
C SER A 213 4.14 4.72 -1.77
N HIS A 214 3.89 5.94 -2.26
CA HIS A 214 2.53 6.51 -2.26
C HIS A 214 1.54 5.65 -3.07
N LEU A 215 1.94 5.18 -4.25
CA LEU A 215 1.11 4.31 -5.08
C LEU A 215 0.73 3.02 -4.35
N GLU A 216 1.68 2.38 -3.68
CA GLU A 216 1.40 1.14 -2.94
C GLU A 216 0.49 1.37 -1.74
N HIS A 217 0.55 2.56 -1.12
CA HIS A 217 -0.44 2.96 -0.12
C HIS A 217 -1.85 3.13 -0.71
N LEU A 218 -1.99 3.81 -1.86
CA LEU A 218 -3.30 3.96 -2.53
C LEU A 218 -3.93 2.61 -2.87
N LEU A 219 -3.11 1.67 -3.32
CA LEU A 219 -3.59 0.34 -3.71
C LEU A 219 -3.93 -0.55 -2.49
N ASP A 220 -3.26 -0.36 -1.34
CA ASP A 220 -3.73 -0.94 -0.07
C ASP A 220 -5.15 -0.44 0.29
N GLU A 221 -5.47 0.83 -0.01
CA GLU A 221 -6.82 1.37 0.20
C GLU A 221 -7.85 0.59 -0.61
N PHE A 222 -7.58 0.35 -1.89
CA PHE A 222 -8.45 -0.45 -2.74
C PHE A 222 -8.64 -1.88 -2.22
N GLN A 223 -7.59 -2.55 -1.76
CA GLN A 223 -7.71 -3.87 -1.15
C GLN A 223 -8.58 -3.84 0.12
N CYS A 224 -8.49 -2.77 0.91
CA CYS A 224 -9.34 -2.59 2.07
C CYS A 224 -10.82 -2.44 1.66
N LEU A 225 -11.10 -1.70 0.59
CA LEU A 225 -12.45 -1.56 0.03
C LEU A 225 -13.01 -2.91 -0.44
N GLU A 226 -12.24 -3.69 -1.19
CA GLU A 226 -12.70 -4.99 -1.67
C GLU A 226 -12.94 -5.97 -0.51
N ARG A 227 -12.11 -5.97 0.54
CA ARG A 227 -12.36 -6.76 1.76
C ARG A 227 -13.66 -6.34 2.44
N ARG A 228 -13.91 -5.04 2.58
CA ARG A 228 -15.16 -4.52 3.17
C ARG A 228 -16.37 -4.90 2.33
N ARG A 229 -16.29 -4.78 1.01
CA ARG A 229 -17.37 -5.16 0.09
C ARG A 229 -17.68 -6.65 0.20
N LYS A 230 -16.66 -7.52 0.15
CA LYS A 230 -16.82 -8.98 0.32
C LYS A 230 -17.39 -9.30 1.71
N GLY A 231 -16.93 -8.61 2.75
CA GLY A 231 -17.48 -8.72 4.11
C GLY A 231 -18.95 -8.33 4.20
N LYS A 232 -19.36 -7.22 3.57
CA LYS A 232 -20.76 -6.78 3.52
C LYS A 232 -21.64 -7.81 2.81
N LEU A 233 -21.22 -8.32 1.66
CA LEU A 233 -21.96 -9.36 0.94
C LEU A 233 -22.14 -10.62 1.80
N ASN A 234 -21.09 -11.07 2.49
CA ASN A 234 -21.17 -12.20 3.41
C ASN A 234 -22.15 -11.93 4.57
N MET A 235 -22.14 -10.71 5.12
CA MET A 235 -23.09 -10.30 6.14
C MET A 235 -24.52 -10.28 5.60
N ASP A 236 -24.75 -9.71 4.42
CA ASP A 236 -26.07 -9.66 3.77
C ASP A 236 -26.63 -11.06 3.51
N GLU A 237 -25.77 -12.02 3.13
CA GLU A 237 -26.15 -13.43 3.01
C GLU A 237 -26.51 -14.09 4.35
N LEU A 238 -25.78 -13.78 5.42
CA LEU A 238 -26.09 -14.26 6.77
C LEU A 238 -27.40 -13.63 7.29
N ILE A 239 -27.64 -12.35 7.00
CA ILE A 239 -28.84 -11.60 7.36
C ILE A 239 -30.07 -12.21 6.71
N LYS A 240 -30.00 -12.49 5.40
CA LYS A 240 -31.05 -13.23 4.66
C LYS A 240 -31.36 -14.59 5.27
N LYS A 241 -30.44 -15.15 6.07
CA LYS A 241 -30.54 -16.45 6.74
C LYS A 241 -30.90 -16.39 8.22
N SER A 242 -31.49 -15.29 8.75
CA SER A 242 -32.32 -15.22 10.00
C SER A 242 -31.97 -14.10 11.00
N VAL A 243 -31.53 -12.92 10.57
CA VAL A 243 -31.34 -11.77 11.49
C VAL A 243 -32.09 -10.54 10.99
N ASN A 244 -33.01 -10.00 11.79
CA ASN A 244 -33.64 -8.70 11.51
C ASN A 244 -32.67 -7.59 11.93
N ILE A 245 -32.11 -6.88 10.96
CA ILE A 245 -31.32 -5.66 11.19
C ILE A 245 -32.15 -4.46 10.75
N VAL A 246 -32.19 -3.42 11.58
CA VAL A 246 -32.68 -2.10 11.22
C VAL A 246 -31.49 -1.32 10.68
N GLU A 247 -31.45 -1.07 9.37
CA GLU A 247 -30.52 -0.08 8.81
C GLU A 247 -31.02 1.31 9.21
N ILE A 248 -30.23 2.01 10.04
CA ILE A 248 -30.45 3.42 10.34
C ILE A 248 -29.49 4.20 9.44
N PRO A 249 -29.97 4.84 8.34
CA PRO A 249 -29.11 5.63 7.47
C PRO A 249 -28.68 6.89 8.22
N TYR A 250 -27.48 6.87 8.81
CA TYR A 250 -27.07 7.97 9.70
C TYR A 250 -26.67 9.25 8.97
N LEU A 251 -26.39 9.21 7.65
CA LEU A 251 -26.11 10.41 6.85
C LEU A 251 -26.55 10.16 5.40
N SER A 252 -27.80 10.49 5.07
CA SER A 252 -28.31 10.51 3.69
C SER A 252 -28.09 11.86 3.00
N ASN A 253 -27.61 12.86 3.73
CA ASN A 253 -27.42 14.21 3.23
C ASN A 253 -26.04 14.34 2.54
N SER A 254 -26.05 14.39 1.21
CA SER A 254 -24.86 14.62 0.38
C SER A 254 -24.15 15.94 0.68
N LEU A 255 -24.83 16.91 1.30
CA LEU A 255 -24.25 18.19 1.69
C LEU A 255 -23.36 18.07 2.93
N ARG A 256 -23.53 17.02 3.76
CA ARG A 256 -22.75 16.77 4.99
C ARG A 256 -22.88 17.87 6.07
N TYR A 257 -23.93 18.67 6.01
CA TYR A 257 -24.32 19.67 7.02
C TYR A 257 -25.84 19.90 7.03
N GLU A 258 -26.41 20.33 8.15
CA GLU A 258 -27.82 20.70 8.24
C GLU A 258 -28.02 22.22 8.12
N GLU A 259 -28.74 22.67 7.09
CA GLU A 259 -28.98 24.11 6.83
C GLU A 259 -29.70 24.82 7.99
N SER A 260 -30.54 24.11 8.73
CA SER A 260 -31.24 24.61 9.92
C SER A 260 -30.27 25.18 10.95
N ASN A 261 -29.06 24.62 11.06
CA ASN A 261 -28.06 24.98 12.06
C ASN A 261 -27.31 26.30 11.75
N PHE A 262 -27.48 26.86 10.53
CA PHE A 262 -26.70 28.02 10.08
C PHE A 262 -27.55 29.23 9.66
N SER A 263 -27.11 30.43 10.03
CA SER A 263 -27.69 31.72 9.60
C SER A 263 -27.32 32.04 8.17
N VAL A 264 -26.16 31.57 7.73
CA VAL A 264 -25.63 31.65 6.38
C VAL A 264 -25.08 30.28 6.03
N ILE A 265 -25.44 29.75 4.86
CA ILE A 265 -24.99 28.44 4.40
C ILE A 265 -23.45 28.39 4.44
N PRO A 266 -22.86 27.36 5.08
CA PRO A 266 -21.41 27.18 5.07
C PRO A 266 -20.87 27.07 3.64
N THR A 267 -19.75 27.73 3.37
CA THR A 267 -19.09 27.75 2.06
C THR A 267 -17.64 27.29 2.18
N LEU A 268 -17.03 26.98 1.04
CA LEU A 268 -15.62 26.61 0.98
C LEU A 268 -14.76 27.68 1.64
N LEU A 269 -13.99 27.28 2.65
CA LEU A 269 -13.12 28.19 3.38
C LEU A 269 -11.87 28.53 2.56
N ASN A 270 -11.44 29.80 2.60
CA ASN A 270 -10.25 30.27 1.87
C ASN A 270 -8.97 29.46 2.16
N SER A 271 -8.82 28.92 3.39
CA SER A 271 -7.68 28.08 3.76
C SER A 271 -7.62 26.76 2.98
N TRP A 272 -8.73 26.37 2.35
CA TRP A 272 -8.85 25.20 1.48
C TRP A 272 -8.87 25.58 -0.01
N GLY A 273 -8.47 26.80 -0.36
CA GLY A 273 -8.39 27.24 -1.75
C GLY A 273 -7.33 26.46 -2.55
N GLY A 274 -7.54 26.32 -3.87
CA GLY A 274 -6.67 25.51 -4.73
C GLY A 274 -5.18 25.91 -4.72
N LYS A 275 -4.86 27.19 -4.49
CA LYS A 275 -3.46 27.65 -4.35
C LYS A 275 -2.79 27.12 -3.07
N THR A 276 -3.54 26.98 -1.98
CA THR A 276 -3.04 26.43 -0.72
C THR A 276 -2.87 24.92 -0.82
N LEU A 277 -3.80 24.25 -1.48
CA LEU A 277 -3.83 22.79 -1.57
C LEU A 277 -2.98 22.21 -2.70
N SER A 278 -2.50 23.02 -3.65
CA SER A 278 -1.79 22.51 -4.83
C SER A 278 -0.64 21.55 -4.47
N ASN A 279 0.16 21.90 -3.47
CA ASN A 279 1.29 21.07 -3.02
C ASN A 279 0.86 19.77 -2.32
N TRP A 280 -0.37 19.69 -1.81
CA TRP A 280 -0.93 18.47 -1.21
C TRP A 280 -1.39 17.45 -2.24
N PHE A 281 -1.54 17.85 -3.51
CA PHE A 281 -1.96 16.99 -4.62
C PHE A 281 -0.81 16.70 -5.60
N ILE A 282 0.43 17.10 -5.28
CA ILE A 282 1.60 16.77 -6.11
C ILE A 282 2.02 15.33 -5.81
N GLU A 283 1.89 14.48 -6.83
CA GLU A 283 2.48 13.14 -6.78
C GLU A 283 3.96 13.17 -7.14
N ARG A 284 4.81 12.75 -6.20
CA ARG A 284 6.25 12.64 -6.43
C ARG A 284 6.56 11.30 -7.07
N ARG A 285 7.20 11.32 -8.24
CA ARG A 285 7.71 10.11 -8.89
C ARG A 285 9.03 9.71 -8.26
N GLU A 286 9.07 8.53 -7.67
CA GLU A 286 10.22 7.99 -6.96
C GLU A 286 10.68 6.69 -7.62
N GLN A 287 11.99 6.53 -7.74
CA GLN A 287 12.61 5.28 -8.16
C GLN A 287 13.13 4.55 -6.94
N PHE A 288 12.71 3.29 -6.78
CA PHE A 288 13.03 2.46 -5.63
C PHE A 288 14.53 2.45 -5.28
N HIS A 289 15.39 2.20 -6.26
CA HIS A 289 16.85 2.10 -6.06
C HIS A 289 17.53 3.43 -5.70
N ILE A 290 16.87 4.57 -5.92
CA ILE A 290 17.38 5.90 -5.58
C ILE A 290 16.94 6.32 -4.17
N VAL A 291 15.69 6.01 -3.81
CA VAL A 291 15.07 6.50 -2.57
C VAL A 291 15.28 5.58 -1.38
N THR A 292 15.64 4.32 -1.60
CA THR A 292 15.89 3.34 -0.53
C THR A 292 17.37 3.19 -0.20
N GLY A 293 17.69 2.40 0.84
CA GLY A 293 19.07 2.10 1.25
C GLY A 293 19.65 2.99 2.36
N LYS A 294 19.04 4.16 2.63
CA LYS A 294 19.43 5.01 3.78
C LYS A 294 18.88 4.42 5.09
N ALA A 295 19.72 4.28 6.11
CA ALA A 295 19.33 3.80 7.43
C ALA A 295 19.78 4.77 8.53
N PHE A 296 18.98 4.88 9.59
CA PHE A 296 19.29 5.69 10.77
C PHE A 296 19.06 4.90 12.05
N ASP A 297 20.06 4.92 12.93
CA ASP A 297 20.01 4.27 14.23
C ASP A 297 19.64 5.30 15.31
N ILE A 298 18.53 5.07 15.99
CA ILE A 298 18.09 5.85 17.16
C ILE A 298 18.27 4.97 18.39
N LYS A 299 19.07 5.42 19.37
CA LYS A 299 19.29 4.69 20.62
C LYS A 299 18.53 5.36 21.76
N VAL A 300 17.57 4.63 22.35
CA VAL A 300 16.78 5.09 23.51
C VAL A 300 17.48 4.67 24.81
N ARG A 301 17.64 5.62 25.73
CA ARG A 301 18.34 5.40 27.01
C ARG A 301 17.36 5.31 28.18
N TYR A 302 17.69 4.48 29.18
CA TYR A 302 16.88 4.26 30.40
C TYR A 302 17.62 4.59 31.71
N MET A 303 18.76 5.28 31.63
CA MET A 303 19.49 5.68 32.83
C MET A 303 18.73 6.73 33.64
N SER A 304 18.98 6.80 34.95
CA SER A 304 18.41 7.83 35.82
C SER A 304 18.67 9.24 35.25
N GLY A 305 17.61 10.04 35.15
CA GLY A 305 17.64 11.38 34.53
C GLY A 305 17.49 11.41 33.00
N ALA A 306 17.38 10.27 32.32
CA ALA A 306 17.05 10.25 30.90
C ALA A 306 15.61 10.74 30.68
N PRO A 307 15.34 11.56 29.63
CA PRO A 307 13.98 11.92 29.25
C PRO A 307 13.13 10.68 28.93
N ALA A 308 11.81 10.81 28.98
CA ALA A 308 10.91 9.73 28.57
C ALA A 308 11.21 9.27 27.12
N PRO A 309 11.05 7.97 26.79
CA PRO A 309 11.42 7.45 25.48
C PRO A 309 10.82 8.21 24.29
N HIS A 310 9.53 8.55 24.33
CA HIS A 310 8.87 9.30 23.26
C HIS A 310 9.50 10.68 22.99
N LEU A 311 9.95 11.38 24.05
CA LEU A 311 10.69 12.64 23.91
C LEU A 311 12.07 12.45 23.27
N GLN A 312 12.76 11.33 23.59
CA GLN A 312 14.02 10.99 22.94
C GLN A 312 13.81 10.74 21.44
N ILE A 313 12.75 10.02 21.07
CA ILE A 313 12.39 9.76 19.66
C ILE A 313 12.10 11.07 18.92
N LYS A 314 11.25 11.95 19.47
CA LYS A 314 10.98 13.26 18.87
C LYS A 314 12.25 14.04 18.57
N ASN A 315 13.11 14.16 19.58
CA ASN A 315 14.35 14.92 19.45
C ASN A 315 15.30 14.28 18.42
N ALA A 316 15.34 12.95 18.33
CA ALA A 316 16.13 12.25 17.33
C ALA A 316 15.63 12.53 15.91
N PHE A 317 14.32 12.40 15.65
CA PHE A 317 13.73 12.71 14.34
C PHE A 317 13.91 14.18 13.97
N ARG A 318 13.65 15.09 14.90
CA ARG A 318 13.84 16.53 14.69
C ARG A 318 15.30 16.87 14.35
N SER A 319 16.24 16.28 15.08
CA SER A 319 17.68 16.49 14.81
C SER A 319 18.10 15.91 13.46
N ALA A 320 17.57 14.74 13.09
CA ALA A 320 17.85 14.13 11.80
C ALA A 320 17.33 14.98 10.63
N LEU A 321 16.10 15.51 10.74
CA LEU A 321 15.48 16.39 9.74
C LEU A 321 16.23 17.72 9.63
N LEU A 322 16.56 18.36 10.76
CA LEU A 322 17.33 19.63 10.76
C LEU A 322 18.76 19.44 10.22
N GLY A 323 19.37 18.29 10.48
CA GLY A 323 20.74 17.99 10.04
C GLY A 323 20.86 17.52 8.59
N ASN A 324 19.74 17.17 7.93
CA ASN A 324 19.74 16.60 6.59
C ASN A 324 18.57 17.17 5.77
N SER A 325 18.82 18.24 5.00
CA SER A 325 17.79 18.94 4.24
C SER A 325 17.11 18.09 3.15
N ASP A 326 17.77 17.02 2.69
CA ASP A 326 17.27 16.08 1.69
C ASP A 326 16.62 14.83 2.30
N LEU A 327 16.59 14.68 3.63
CA LEU A 327 16.20 13.41 4.27
C LEU A 327 14.85 12.88 3.80
N ARG A 328 13.90 13.79 3.56
CA ARG A 328 12.53 13.47 3.14
C ARG A 328 12.43 12.90 1.73
N THR A 329 13.47 13.01 0.90
CA THR A 329 13.53 12.35 -0.41
C THR A 329 13.84 10.85 -0.31
N TYR A 330 14.13 10.35 0.89
CA TYR A 330 14.49 8.96 1.13
C TYR A 330 13.43 8.21 1.94
N ALA A 331 13.15 6.98 1.55
CA ALA A 331 12.43 6.00 2.34
C ALA A 331 13.38 5.35 3.36
N VAL A 332 13.75 6.14 4.37
CA VAL A 332 14.70 5.76 5.42
C VAL A 332 14.24 4.53 6.18
N ASN A 333 15.15 3.59 6.41
CA ASN A 333 14.99 2.50 7.36
C ASN A 333 15.38 2.96 8.77
N TRP A 334 14.38 3.20 9.63
CA TRP A 334 14.58 3.64 11.01
C TRP A 334 14.77 2.45 11.95
N LYS A 335 15.95 2.36 12.58
CA LYS A 335 16.27 1.33 13.57
C LYS A 335 16.26 1.93 14.96
N ILE A 336 15.31 1.52 15.81
CA ILE A 336 15.09 2.13 17.13
C ILE A 336 15.48 1.17 18.25
N ILE A 337 16.70 1.30 18.75
CA ILE A 337 17.28 0.37 19.72
C ILE A 337 16.90 0.77 21.15
N GLY A 338 16.49 -0.21 21.95
CA GLY A 338 16.22 -0.09 23.38
C GLY A 338 14.75 -0.22 23.77
N LEU A 339 13.81 -0.27 22.83
CA LEU A 339 12.36 -0.40 23.12
C LEU A 339 11.83 -1.84 23.02
N GLU A 340 12.68 -2.80 22.67
CA GLU A 340 12.31 -4.15 22.23
C GLU A 340 11.54 -4.94 23.30
N LYS A 341 11.75 -4.63 24.59
CA LYS A 341 11.11 -5.31 25.73
C LYS A 341 9.95 -4.53 26.35
N GLN A 342 9.60 -3.37 25.84
CA GLN A 342 8.63 -2.46 26.47
C GLN A 342 7.29 -2.37 25.73
N LEU A 343 7.29 -2.75 24.46
CA LEU A 343 6.14 -2.62 23.57
C LEU A 343 6.17 -3.74 22.52
N ASP A 344 5.10 -3.84 21.75
CA ASP A 344 5.06 -4.66 20.53
C ASP A 344 5.99 -4.05 19.48
N TYR A 345 7.26 -4.42 19.53
CA TYR A 345 8.35 -3.76 18.81
C TYR A 345 8.24 -3.85 17.29
N GLU A 346 7.86 -5.01 16.77
CA GLU A 346 7.65 -5.21 15.34
C GLU A 346 6.50 -4.34 14.81
N ARG A 347 5.38 -4.28 15.54
CA ARG A 347 4.25 -3.43 15.14
C ARG A 347 4.61 -1.95 15.29
N TYR A 348 5.37 -1.58 16.31
CA TYR A 348 5.85 -0.22 16.52
C TYR A 348 6.76 0.25 15.38
N LEU A 349 7.77 -0.54 15.00
CA LEU A 349 8.66 -0.18 13.89
C LEU A 349 7.88 -0.06 12.57
N LYS A 350 6.93 -0.96 12.31
CA LYS A 350 6.03 -0.84 11.15
C LYS A 350 5.21 0.46 11.19
N ALA A 351 4.70 0.85 12.35
CA ALA A 351 3.98 2.11 12.51
C ALA A 351 4.87 3.33 12.23
N ILE A 352 6.10 3.35 12.76
CA ILE A 352 7.09 4.42 12.49
C ILE A 352 7.42 4.48 10.99
N GLN A 353 7.67 3.33 10.36
CA GLN A 353 8.00 3.28 8.94
C GLN A 353 6.83 3.76 8.06
N SER A 354 5.61 3.35 8.38
CA SER A 354 4.39 3.79 7.70
C SER A 354 4.16 5.30 7.87
N ALA A 355 4.34 5.84 9.08
CA ALA A 355 4.24 7.28 9.32
C ALA A 355 5.28 8.05 8.50
N TRP A 356 6.54 7.60 8.50
CA TRP A 356 7.60 8.25 7.73
C TRP A 356 7.28 8.28 6.24
N ASN A 357 6.93 7.13 5.66
CA ASN A 357 6.64 7.02 4.23
C ASN A 357 5.39 7.81 3.83
N GLY A 358 4.33 7.75 4.64
CA GLY A 358 3.08 8.46 4.40
C GLY A 358 3.19 9.98 4.54
N MET A 359 4.07 10.48 5.42
CA MET A 359 4.17 11.92 5.71
C MET A 359 5.30 12.64 4.95
N ARG A 360 6.43 11.99 4.66
CA ARG A 360 7.65 12.69 4.18
C ARG A 360 7.45 13.44 2.85
N ASN A 361 6.58 12.92 1.97
CA ASN A 361 6.30 13.50 0.65
C ASN A 361 5.18 14.54 0.65
N LEU A 362 4.37 14.57 1.71
CA LEU A 362 3.33 15.56 1.91
C LEU A 362 3.92 16.83 2.56
N PRO A 363 3.32 18.01 2.37
CA PRO A 363 3.89 19.28 2.85
C PRO A 363 3.66 19.52 4.36
N TYR A 364 3.82 18.48 5.18
CA TYR A 364 3.97 18.61 6.63
C TYR A 364 5.26 19.34 6.98
N HIS A 365 5.28 20.06 8.10
CA HIS A 365 6.53 20.58 8.64
C HIS A 365 7.34 19.46 9.30
N ASP A 366 8.64 19.64 9.38
CA ASP A 366 9.54 18.65 10.00
C ASP A 366 9.20 18.43 11.48
N ASP A 367 8.74 19.47 12.18
CA ASP A 367 8.28 19.36 13.58
C ASP A 367 6.97 18.55 13.67
N ASP A 368 6.07 18.65 12.69
CA ASP A 368 4.83 17.85 12.63
C ASP A 368 5.15 16.35 12.50
N ILE A 369 6.14 16.01 11.65
CA ILE A 369 6.61 14.62 11.49
C ILE A 369 7.25 14.13 12.79
N ALA A 370 8.11 14.94 13.43
CA ALA A 370 8.75 14.56 14.68
C ALA A 370 7.75 14.36 15.83
N ILE A 371 6.71 15.20 15.92
CA ILE A 371 5.60 15.05 16.88
C ILE A 371 4.77 13.79 16.56
N ALA A 372 4.54 13.46 15.30
CA ALA A 372 3.86 12.21 14.95
C ALA A 372 4.62 10.98 15.48
N MET A 373 5.95 10.95 15.34
CA MET A 373 6.77 9.84 15.87
C MET A 373 6.77 9.79 17.41
N GLU A 374 6.74 10.96 18.07
CA GLU A 374 6.53 11.07 19.52
C GLU A 374 5.22 10.39 19.93
N ALA A 375 4.12 10.80 19.32
CA ALA A 375 2.78 10.33 19.63
C ALA A 375 2.63 8.82 19.38
N ILE A 376 3.16 8.31 18.25
CA ILE A 376 3.19 6.87 17.97
C ILE A 376 3.93 6.14 19.10
N THR A 377 5.12 6.61 19.47
CA THR A 377 5.91 5.97 20.54
C THR A 377 5.16 5.98 21.87
N GLN A 378 4.52 7.09 22.22
CA GLN A 378 3.75 7.20 23.46
C GLN A 378 2.55 6.24 23.47
N LEU A 379 1.78 6.15 22.39
CA LEU A 379 0.63 5.25 22.27
C LEU A 379 1.04 3.77 22.39
N PHE A 380 2.17 3.38 21.78
CA PHE A 380 2.68 2.01 21.91
C PHE A 380 3.19 1.69 23.32
N LEU A 381 3.73 2.67 24.05
CA LEU A 381 4.11 2.51 25.46
C LEU A 381 2.90 2.41 26.39
N ILE A 382 1.78 3.09 26.07
CA ILE A 382 0.51 2.93 26.79
C ILE A 382 -0.05 1.52 26.56
N GLY A 383 0.07 1.01 25.32
CA GLY A 383 -0.44 -0.29 24.92
C GLY A 383 -1.96 -0.32 24.75
N ASN A 384 -2.50 -1.47 24.34
CA ASN A 384 -3.94 -1.70 24.19
C ASN A 384 -4.72 -0.81 23.20
N CYS A 385 -4.06 0.10 22.48
CA CYS A 385 -4.69 0.94 21.45
C CYS A 385 -5.32 0.13 20.29
N ASN A 386 -4.92 -1.12 20.09
CA ASN A 386 -5.47 -2.03 19.08
C ASN A 386 -6.35 -3.14 19.69
N SER A 387 -6.84 -2.95 20.92
CA SER A 387 -7.70 -3.94 21.57
C SER A 387 -8.98 -4.16 20.76
N PRO A 388 -9.42 -5.40 20.54
CA PRO A 388 -10.73 -5.67 19.91
C PRO A 388 -11.90 -5.25 20.82
N LEU A 389 -11.64 -5.01 22.11
CA LEU A 389 -12.64 -4.54 23.07
C LEU A 389 -12.62 -3.01 23.13
N GLY A 390 -13.65 -2.40 22.54
CA GLY A 390 -13.81 -0.94 22.45
C GLY A 390 -13.55 -0.17 23.77
N PRO A 391 -14.09 -0.60 24.93
CA PRO A 391 -13.82 0.08 26.21
C PRO A 391 -12.35 0.11 26.60
N ILE A 392 -11.61 -0.97 26.33
CA ILE A 392 -10.17 -1.04 26.64
C ILE A 392 -9.37 -0.12 25.71
N MET A 393 -9.74 -0.08 24.42
CA MET A 393 -9.13 0.82 23.46
C MET A 393 -9.39 2.29 23.82
N SER A 394 -10.63 2.64 24.15
CA SER A 394 -11.01 3.99 24.57
C SER A 394 -10.30 4.44 25.85
N ASP A 395 -10.15 3.55 26.84
CA ASP A 395 -9.34 3.81 28.05
C ASP A 395 -7.87 4.07 27.71
N ALA A 396 -7.28 3.32 26.78
CA ALA A 396 -5.91 3.55 26.33
C ALA A 396 -5.73 4.93 25.69
N PHE A 397 -6.64 5.36 24.82
CA PHE A 397 -6.59 6.70 24.23
C PHE A 397 -6.86 7.81 25.26
N SER A 398 -7.71 7.55 26.25
CA SER A 398 -7.98 8.49 27.36
C SER A 398 -6.76 8.71 28.27
N LYS A 399 -5.88 7.71 28.41
CA LYS A 399 -4.57 7.85 29.10
C LYS A 399 -3.58 8.69 28.30
N TRP A 400 -3.70 8.71 26.99
CA TRP A 400 -2.88 9.56 26.13
C TRP A 400 -3.38 11.01 26.13
N VAL A 401 -4.69 11.19 25.97
CA VAL A 401 -5.38 12.48 25.91
C VAL A 401 -6.67 12.35 26.72
N SER A 402 -6.79 13.12 27.81
CA SER A 402 -7.89 12.95 28.78
C SER A 402 -9.29 13.21 28.21
N ASP A 403 -9.39 13.99 27.14
CA ASP A 403 -10.64 14.32 26.42
C ASP A 403 -10.70 13.65 25.04
N ALA A 404 -10.17 12.43 24.95
CA ALA A 404 -10.15 11.63 23.74
C ALA A 404 -11.56 11.45 23.15
N HIS A 405 -11.70 11.78 21.87
CA HIS A 405 -12.91 11.70 21.08
C HIS A 405 -12.64 10.86 19.84
N GLU A 406 -13.48 9.86 19.60
CA GLU A 406 -13.39 9.05 18.38
C GLU A 406 -14.02 9.80 17.21
N VAL A 407 -13.33 9.80 16.08
CA VAL A 407 -13.76 10.41 14.83
C VAL A 407 -13.72 9.41 13.70
N GLU A 408 -14.64 9.55 12.75
CA GLU A 408 -14.66 8.83 11.48
C GLU A 408 -14.44 9.80 10.32
N PHE A 409 -13.63 9.40 9.34
CA PHE A 409 -13.26 10.25 8.22
C PHE A 409 -12.88 9.41 7.00
N GLY A 410 -12.92 10.04 5.83
CA GLY A 410 -12.61 9.36 4.59
C GLY A 410 -13.00 10.16 3.35
N SER A 411 -13.16 9.44 2.25
CA SER A 411 -13.57 10.00 0.97
C SER A 411 -14.81 9.30 0.45
N ASP A 412 -15.80 10.10 0.07
CA ASP A 412 -17.01 9.68 -0.64
C ASP A 412 -16.68 9.26 -2.06
N GLU A 413 -15.78 9.98 -2.72
CA GLU A 413 -15.39 9.70 -4.10
C GLU A 413 -14.88 8.26 -4.25
N VAL A 414 -14.01 7.81 -3.33
CA VAL A 414 -13.40 6.48 -3.38
C VAL A 414 -13.99 5.49 -2.37
N ASN A 415 -15.03 5.90 -1.64
CA ASN A 415 -15.73 5.11 -0.63
C ASN A 415 -14.82 4.56 0.50
N THR A 416 -13.77 5.30 0.84
CA THR A 416 -12.81 4.94 1.88
C THR A 416 -13.25 5.50 3.23
N ILE A 417 -13.07 4.72 4.30
CA ILE A 417 -13.41 5.13 5.67
C ILE A 417 -12.34 4.62 6.63
N SER A 418 -11.87 5.49 7.51
CA SER A 418 -11.03 5.16 8.66
C SER A 418 -11.52 5.85 9.92
N ARG A 419 -10.94 5.48 11.07
CA ARG A 419 -11.29 6.02 12.39
C ARG A 419 -10.05 6.25 13.22
N ALA A 420 -10.08 7.29 14.04
CA ALA A 420 -9.00 7.65 14.94
C ALA A 420 -9.54 8.29 16.22
N TYR A 421 -8.65 8.51 17.19
CA TYR A 421 -8.94 9.29 18.39
C TYR A 421 -8.14 10.59 18.36
N CYS A 422 -8.76 11.68 18.82
CA CYS A 422 -8.10 12.98 19.00
C CYS A 422 -8.65 13.71 20.23
N SER A 423 -7.98 14.78 20.67
CA SER A 423 -8.48 15.66 21.72
C SER A 423 -9.70 16.44 21.22
N SER A 424 -10.80 16.38 21.97
CA SER A 424 -11.97 17.24 21.76
C SER A 424 -11.57 18.72 21.73
N ASN A 425 -10.76 19.15 22.71
CA ASN A 425 -10.30 20.53 22.83
C ASN A 425 -9.43 20.96 21.65
N PHE A 426 -8.51 20.11 21.19
CA PHE A 426 -7.68 20.45 20.04
C PHE A 426 -8.52 20.55 18.76
N LEU A 427 -9.47 19.62 18.55
CA LEU A 427 -10.42 19.70 17.44
C LEU A 427 -11.21 21.02 17.45
N MET A 428 -11.71 21.44 18.60
CA MET A 428 -12.46 22.70 18.74
C MET A 428 -11.61 23.95 18.43
N GLN A 429 -10.30 23.88 18.60
CA GLN A 429 -9.35 24.94 18.22
C GLN A 429 -9.13 25.02 16.71
N CYS A 430 -9.33 23.91 15.98
CA CYS A 430 -9.22 23.85 14.52
C CYS A 430 -10.40 24.50 13.79
N LEU A 431 -11.57 24.62 14.42
CA LEU A 431 -12.75 25.24 13.84
C LEU A 431 -12.48 26.69 13.34
N ASP A 432 -12.85 26.98 12.09
CA ASP A 432 -12.68 28.32 11.48
C ASP A 432 -13.60 29.35 12.16
N SER A 433 -13.03 30.53 12.44
CA SER A 433 -13.73 31.59 13.17
C SER A 433 -14.93 32.19 12.43
N ARG A 434 -14.95 32.14 11.08
CA ARG A 434 -16.08 32.58 10.25
C ARG A 434 -17.17 31.53 10.26
N TRP A 435 -16.82 30.25 10.17
CA TRP A 435 -17.79 29.16 10.31
C TRP A 435 -18.51 29.23 11.67
N LYS A 436 -17.78 29.46 12.78
CA LYS A 436 -18.40 29.65 14.10
C LYS A 436 -19.45 30.78 14.13
N LYS A 437 -19.25 31.84 13.35
CA LYS A 437 -20.17 32.99 13.27
C LYS A 437 -21.41 32.70 12.43
N THR A 438 -21.39 31.66 11.59
CA THR A 438 -22.57 31.26 10.82
C THR A 438 -23.48 30.33 11.60
N CYS A 439 -23.03 29.71 12.70
CA CYS A 439 -23.89 28.89 13.57
C CYS A 439 -24.97 29.76 14.23
N LYS A 440 -26.26 29.35 14.12
CA LYS A 440 -27.38 30.05 14.78
C LYS A 440 -27.36 29.86 16.29
N ASP A 441 -26.92 28.68 16.74
CA ASP A 441 -26.86 28.30 18.14
C ASP A 441 -25.40 28.18 18.61
N GLN A 442 -25.08 28.85 19.71
CA GLN A 442 -23.76 28.75 20.34
C GLN A 442 -23.51 27.37 20.94
N GLU A 443 -24.55 26.57 21.20
CA GLU A 443 -24.38 25.18 21.60
C GLU A 443 -23.67 24.34 20.52
N ILE A 444 -23.83 24.65 19.24
CA ILE A 444 -23.14 23.93 18.14
C ILE A 444 -21.62 23.99 18.34
N VAL A 445 -21.11 25.13 18.78
CA VAL A 445 -19.67 25.37 18.98
C VAL A 445 -19.22 25.09 20.41
N SER A 446 -20.07 24.46 21.25
CA SER A 446 -19.77 24.15 22.65
C SER A 446 -19.02 22.83 22.84
N SER A 447 -19.08 21.91 21.87
CA SER A 447 -18.42 20.60 21.95
C SER A 447 -18.07 20.06 20.58
N ALA A 448 -17.05 19.18 20.53
CA ALA A 448 -16.63 18.51 19.30
C ALA A 448 -17.78 17.71 18.68
N PHE A 449 -18.51 16.95 19.50
CA PHE A 449 -19.65 16.16 19.05
C PHE A 449 -20.70 17.01 18.31
N LYS A 450 -21.17 18.10 18.92
CA LYS A 450 -22.18 18.98 18.31
C LYS A 450 -21.68 19.69 17.05
N ALA A 451 -20.40 20.10 17.04
CA ALA A 451 -19.83 20.75 15.86
C ALA A 451 -19.75 19.80 14.66
N LEU A 452 -19.30 18.56 14.88
CA LEU A 452 -19.19 17.52 13.86
C LEU A 452 -20.56 17.01 13.39
N ASP A 453 -21.56 17.01 14.26
CA ASP A 453 -22.96 16.68 13.94
C ASP A 453 -23.57 17.76 13.01
N ALA A 454 -23.31 19.03 13.31
CA ALA A 454 -23.80 20.14 12.49
C ALA A 454 -23.13 20.22 11.11
N CYS A 455 -21.84 19.90 11.01
CA CYS A 455 -21.10 19.85 9.75
C CYS A 455 -19.92 18.88 9.83
N SER A 456 -19.94 17.86 8.97
CA SER A 456 -18.85 16.89 8.85
C SER A 456 -17.96 17.12 7.63
N LYS A 457 -18.11 18.26 6.94
CA LYS A 457 -17.36 18.59 5.72
C LYS A 457 -16.10 19.40 6.05
N PRO A 458 -14.87 18.81 5.98
CA PRO A 458 -13.67 19.43 6.57
C PRO A 458 -13.35 20.81 6.00
N ASN A 459 -13.51 20.96 4.69
CA ASN A 459 -13.22 22.19 3.95
C ASN A 459 -14.20 23.34 4.20
N TYR A 460 -15.27 23.10 4.97
CA TYR A 460 -16.28 24.09 5.33
C TYR A 460 -16.20 24.48 6.81
N ILE A 461 -15.67 23.60 7.67
CA ILE A 461 -15.66 23.77 9.13
C ILE A 461 -14.28 24.10 9.71
N PHE A 462 -13.20 23.52 9.18
CA PHE A 462 -11.87 23.65 9.78
C PHE A 462 -10.99 24.67 9.07
N ASP A 463 -10.22 25.43 9.86
CA ASP A 463 -9.03 26.11 9.36
C ASP A 463 -8.00 25.04 8.96
N PHE A 464 -7.56 25.08 7.69
CA PHE A 464 -6.78 23.99 7.11
C PHE A 464 -5.42 23.81 7.80
N ASP A 465 -4.70 24.88 8.11
CA ASP A 465 -3.37 24.78 8.74
C ASP A 465 -3.45 24.20 10.15
N LYS A 466 -4.50 24.54 10.90
CA LYS A 466 -4.75 23.93 12.21
C LYS A 466 -5.19 22.49 12.09
N PHE A 467 -6.00 22.16 11.08
CA PHE A 467 -6.46 20.80 10.83
C PHE A 467 -5.30 19.88 10.44
N VAL A 468 -4.35 20.36 9.63
CA VAL A 468 -3.10 19.65 9.29
C VAL A 468 -2.33 19.27 10.55
N LYS A 469 -2.24 20.16 11.54
CA LYS A 469 -1.57 19.87 12.82
C LYS A 469 -2.31 18.82 13.63
N LEU A 470 -3.63 18.93 13.76
CA LEU A 470 -4.45 17.88 14.40
C LEU A 470 -4.22 16.53 13.71
N PHE A 471 -4.16 16.54 12.38
CA PHE A 471 -4.01 15.34 11.58
C PHE A 471 -2.64 14.68 11.80
N ALA A 472 -1.56 15.44 11.72
CA ALA A 472 -0.20 14.98 11.97
C ALA A 472 0.03 14.54 13.42
N HIS A 473 -0.42 15.34 14.38
CA HIS A 473 -0.08 15.17 15.79
C HIS A 473 -0.95 14.11 16.46
N GLN A 474 -2.18 13.90 15.97
CA GLN A 474 -3.14 13.02 16.63
C GLN A 474 -3.79 11.97 15.74
N ILE A 475 -4.28 12.34 14.56
CA ILE A 475 -5.04 11.42 13.72
C ILE A 475 -4.16 10.31 13.12
N ILE A 476 -3.04 10.66 12.48
CA ILE A 476 -2.10 9.67 11.91
C ILE A 476 -1.56 8.73 13.00
N PRO A 477 -1.02 9.22 14.14
CA PRO A 477 -0.55 8.36 15.22
C PRO A 477 -1.61 7.41 15.76
N ALA A 478 -2.84 7.91 15.99
CA ALA A 478 -3.92 7.10 16.53
C ALA A 478 -4.40 6.00 15.55
N GLN A 479 -4.49 6.29 14.25
CA GLN A 479 -4.79 5.28 13.22
C GLN A 479 -3.77 4.13 13.26
N LEU A 480 -2.48 4.48 13.30
CA LEU A 480 -1.37 3.52 13.28
C LEU A 480 -1.29 2.69 14.57
N ALA A 481 -1.44 3.33 15.73
CA ALA A 481 -1.45 2.64 17.02
C ALA A 481 -2.65 1.68 17.15
N SER A 482 -3.80 2.06 16.59
CA SER A 482 -5.00 1.22 16.53
C SER A 482 -4.87 0.01 15.61
N GLY A 483 -3.84 -0.03 14.75
CA GLY A 483 -3.67 -1.08 13.76
C GLY A 483 -4.79 -1.07 12.71
N ARG A 484 -5.29 0.11 12.33
CA ARG A 484 -6.32 0.21 11.28
C ARG A 484 -5.76 -0.33 9.96
N PRO A 485 -6.57 -1.08 9.18
CA PRO A 485 -6.12 -1.62 7.89
C PRO A 485 -5.91 -0.54 6.82
N LEU A 486 -6.59 0.61 6.97
CA LEU A 486 -6.47 1.76 6.11
C LEU A 486 -5.95 2.95 6.94
N ILE A 487 -4.85 3.54 6.49
CA ILE A 487 -4.25 4.72 7.10
C ILE A 487 -4.27 5.84 6.07
N LEU A 488 -4.99 6.92 6.38
CA LEU A 488 -5.02 8.11 5.53
C LEU A 488 -4.01 9.12 6.07
N PHE A 489 -3.13 9.62 5.20
CA PHE A 489 -2.08 10.58 5.55
C PHE A 489 -2.33 11.99 5.01
N ASN A 490 -3.23 12.16 4.05
CA ASN A 490 -3.45 13.45 3.38
C ASN A 490 -4.79 14.08 3.79
N PRO A 491 -4.81 15.07 4.70
CA PRO A 491 -6.04 15.72 5.15
C PRO A 491 -6.74 16.50 4.04
N ALA A 492 -6.05 16.88 2.96
CA ALA A 492 -6.62 17.60 1.83
C ALA A 492 -7.54 16.72 0.95
N ARG A 493 -7.46 15.39 1.08
CA ARG A 493 -8.26 14.41 0.33
C ARG A 493 -9.49 13.91 1.08
N LEU A 494 -9.82 14.50 2.23
CA LEU A 494 -10.98 14.09 3.02
C LEU A 494 -12.25 14.80 2.52
N ASP A 495 -13.26 14.01 2.18
CA ASP A 495 -14.60 14.52 1.86
C ASP A 495 -15.41 14.72 3.14
N PHE A 496 -15.16 13.88 4.16
CA PHE A 496 -15.83 13.98 5.45
C PHE A 496 -14.89 13.70 6.63
N PHE A 497 -15.23 14.31 7.77
CA PHE A 497 -14.62 14.12 9.08
C PHE A 497 -15.69 14.43 10.13
N GLY A 498 -16.14 13.43 10.88
CA GLY A 498 -17.33 13.52 11.73
C GLY A 498 -17.36 12.51 12.87
N ASN A 499 -18.51 12.40 13.52
CA ASN A 499 -18.75 11.38 14.55
C ASN A 499 -18.92 9.99 13.88
N PRO A 500 -18.51 8.88 14.53
CA PRO A 500 -18.52 7.52 13.96
C PRO A 500 -19.87 6.81 13.82
#